data_AF-A0A957QJZ6-F1
#
_entry.id   AF-A0A957QJZ6-F1
#
_cell.length_a   1.000
_cell.length_b   1.000
_cell.length_c   1.000
_cell.angle_alpha   90.00
_cell.angle_beta   90.00
_cell.angle_gamma   90.00
#
_symmetry.space_group_name_H-M   'P 1'
#
loop_
_entity.id
_entity.type
_entity.pdbx_description
1 polymer ?
#
loop_
_entity_poly.entity_id
_entity_poly.type
_entity_poly.pdbx_seq_one_letter_code
_entity_poly.pdbx_strand_id
1 'polypeptide(L)' 'DYMEGMIPHHSIAILTSERANLEDVRVRELADGIIAAQEREIREMEWLIADIRSNDVANTAGAAADRPVPDFTGSP' A
#
# COMPACT_ATOMS: atom_id res chain seq x y z
N ASP A 1 9.93 -11.56 -1.33
CA ASP A 1 10.37 -11.08 -2.66
C ASP A 1 9.51 -9.97 -3.27
N TYR A 2 8.31 -10.23 -3.83
CA TYR A 2 7.53 -9.18 -4.50
C TYR A 2 7.07 -8.06 -3.54
N MET A 3 6.27 -8.39 -2.52
CA MET A 3 5.72 -7.39 -1.60
C MET A 3 6.82 -6.68 -0.79
N GLU A 4 7.83 -7.44 -0.34
CA GLU A 4 8.99 -6.87 0.36
C GLU A 4 9.81 -5.91 -0.51
N GLY A 5 9.85 -6.10 -1.84
CA GLY A 5 10.46 -5.18 -2.78
C GLY A 5 9.55 -4.01 -3.19
N MET A 6 8.24 -4.22 -3.17
CA MET A 6 7.26 -3.17 -3.49
C MET A 6 7.10 -2.15 -2.36
N ILE A 7 7.21 -2.55 -1.10
CA ILE A 7 7.18 -1.60 0.03
C ILE A 7 8.20 -0.46 -0.17
N PRO A 8 9.52 -0.69 -0.36
CA PRO A 8 10.47 0.40 -0.57
C PRO A 8 10.26 1.13 -1.91
N HIS A 9 9.78 0.47 -2.96
CA HIS A 9 9.39 1.15 -4.20
C HIS A 9 8.31 2.20 -3.93
N HIS A 10 7.30 1.85 -3.14
CA HIS A 10 6.20 2.75 -2.81
C HIS A 10 6.66 3.89 -1.88
N SER A 11 7.49 3.58 -0.88
CA SER A 11 8.07 4.59 0.00
C SER A 11 8.88 5.65 -0.76
N ILE A 12 9.57 5.29 -1.84
CA ILE A 12 10.29 6.25 -2.69
C ILE A 12 9.32 7.19 -3.44
N ALA A 13 8.18 6.67 -3.91
CA ALA A 13 7.16 7.48 -4.58
C ALA A 13 6.53 8.48 -3.61
N ILE A 14 6.19 8.05 -2.40
CA ILE A 14 5.71 8.91 -1.30
C ILE A 14 6.73 10.03 -1.03
N LEU A 15 8.00 9.67 -0.79
CA LEU A 15 9.05 10.63 -0.49
C LEU A 15 9.25 11.67 -1.60
N THR A 16 9.09 11.25 -2.85
CA THR A 16 9.20 12.11 -4.03
C THR A 16 8.05 13.11 -4.06
N SER A 17 6.82 12.64 -3.82
CA SER A 17 5.61 13.47 -3.78
C SER A 17 5.64 14.48 -2.63
N GLU A 18 6.06 14.06 -1.42
CA GLU A 18 6.17 14.94 -0.24
C GLU A 18 7.17 16.08 -0.44
N ARG A 19 8.30 15.80 -1.10
CA ARG A 19 9.39 16.77 -1.30
C ARG A 19 9.20 17.66 -2.53
N ALA A 20 8.18 17.39 -3.35
CA ALA A 20 7.93 18.15 -4.55
C ALA A 20 7.44 19.58 -4.23
N ASN A 21 8.15 20.58 -4.75
CA ASN A 21 7.72 21.97 -4.72
C ASN A 21 6.69 22.22 -5.84
N LEU A 22 5.44 21.82 -5.59
CA LEU A 22 4.35 21.92 -6.55
C LEU A 22 3.55 23.21 -6.34
N GLU A 23 3.48 24.04 -7.40
CA GLU A 23 2.72 25.29 -7.43
C GLU A 23 1.32 25.12 -8.03
N ASP A 24 1.16 24.23 -9.02
CA ASP A 24 -0.14 23.93 -9.61
C ASP A 24 -0.97 23.07 -8.65
N VAL A 25 -2.11 23.60 -8.22
CA VAL A 25 -3.02 22.95 -7.25
C VAL A 25 -3.52 21.59 -7.72
N ARG A 26 -3.65 21.37 -9.03
CA ARG A 26 -4.09 20.08 -9.59
C ARG A 26 -2.99 19.03 -9.49
N VAL A 27 -1.73 19.45 -9.62
CA VAL A 27 -0.58 18.55 -9.47
C VAL A 27 -0.36 18.23 -7.99
N ARG A 28 -0.62 19.19 -7.08
CA ARG A 28 -0.64 18.92 -5.63
C ARG A 28 -1.69 17.87 -5.28
N GLU A 29 -2.92 18.01 -5.77
CA GLU A 29 -3.99 17.04 -5.54
C GLU A 29 -3.64 15.65 -6.07
N LEU A 30 -2.98 15.58 -7.24
CA LEU A 30 -2.44 14.32 -7.75
C LEU A 30 -1.38 13.71 -6.81
N ALA A 31 -0.45 14.52 -6.30
CA ALA A 31 0.60 14.06 -5.40
C ALA A 31 0.01 13.54 -4.08
N ASP A 32 -0.97 14.24 -3.51
CA ASP A 32 -1.67 13.82 -2.30
C ASP A 32 -2.43 12.50 -2.53
N GLY A 33 -3.07 12.34 -3.69
CA GLY A 33 -3.70 11.08 -4.10
C GLY A 33 -2.71 9.92 -4.27
N ILE A 34 -1.53 10.18 -4.83
CA ILE A 34 -0.45 9.20 -4.93
C ILE A 34 0.01 8.76 -3.54
N ILE A 35 0.24 9.71 -2.62
CA ILE A 35 0.67 9.40 -1.25
C ILE A 35 -0.37 8.50 -0.58
N ALA A 36 -1.64 8.91 -0.57
CA ALA A 36 -2.72 8.16 0.08
C ALA A 36 -2.88 6.74 -0.49
N ALA A 37 -2.77 6.58 -1.82
CA ALA A 37 -2.83 5.26 -2.45
C ALA A 37 -1.65 4.37 -2.03
N GLN A 38 -0.43 4.91 -2.10
CA GLN A 38 0.80 4.16 -1.83
C GLN A 38 0.91 3.77 -0.34
N GLU A 39 0.47 4.63 0.59
CA GLU A 39 0.40 4.31 2.02
C GLU A 39 -0.60 3.19 2.32
N ARG A 40 -1.75 3.16 1.63
CA ARG A 40 -2.68 2.03 1.73
C ARG A 40 -2.06 0.75 1.20
N GLU A 41 -1.45 0.79 0.02
CA GLU A 41 -0.83 -0.38 -0.61
C GLU A 41 0.30 -0.95 0.26
N ILE A 42 1.09 -0.09 0.93
CA ILE A 42 2.08 -0.53 1.92
C ILE A 42 1.42 -1.31 3.06
N ARG A 43 0.33 -0.78 3.65
CA ARG A 43 -0.39 -1.46 4.75
C ARG A 43 -1.00 -2.79 4.32
N GLU A 44 -1.56 -2.84 3.10
CA GLU A 44 -2.07 -4.09 2.52
C GLU A 44 -0.95 -5.14 2.37
N MET A 45 0.21 -4.73 1.84
CA MET A 45 1.36 -5.61 1.68
C MET A 45 1.94 -6.08 3.02
N GLU A 46 2.08 -5.18 4.00
CA GLU A 46 2.54 -5.52 5.35
C GLU A 46 1.60 -6.54 6.01
N TRP A 47 0.30 -6.33 5.89
CA TRP A 47 -0.71 -7.24 6.40
C TRP A 47 -0.63 -8.61 5.70
N LEU A 48 -0.56 -8.64 4.36
CA LEU A 48 -0.46 -9.88 3.59
C LEU A 48 0.83 -10.66 3.92
N ILE A 49 1.96 -9.96 4.08
CA ILE A 49 3.21 -10.59 4.53
C ILE A 49 3.04 -11.23 5.89
N ALA A 50 2.43 -10.54 6.86
CA ALA A 50 2.21 -11.06 8.21
C ALA A 50 1.24 -12.25 8.22
N ASP A 51 0.15 -12.17 7.45
CA ASP A 51 -0.83 -13.23 7.33
C ASP A 51 -0.21 -14.49 6.70
N ILE A 52 0.48 -14.37 5.56
CA ILE A 52 1.12 -15.52 4.90
C ILE A 52 2.18 -16.16 5.79
N ARG A 53 2.96 -15.37 6.55
CA ARG A 53 3.95 -15.90 7.50
C ARG A 53 3.30 -16.70 8.64
N SER A 54 2.07 -16.36 9.02
CA SER A 54 1.35 -17.00 10.14
C SER A 54 0.47 -18.17 9.70
N ASN A 55 -0.11 -18.07 8.50
CA ASN A 55 -1.22 -18.91 8.04
C ASN A 55 -0.95 -19.62 6.69
N ASP A 56 0.26 -19.49 6.13
CA ASP A 56 0.66 -20.00 4.82
C ASP A 56 -0.15 -19.40 3.64
N VAL A 57 0.23 -19.73 2.41
CA VAL A 57 -0.33 -19.13 1.19
C VAL A 57 -1.81 -19.46 0.98
N ALA A 58 -2.61 -18.44 0.64
CA ALA A 58 -4.01 -18.61 0.24
C ALA A 58 -4.12 -19.04 -1.24
N ASN A 59 -3.87 -20.31 -1.54
CA ASN A 59 -3.85 -20.82 -2.92
C ASN A 59 -5.23 -21.13 -3.53
N THR A 60 -6.32 -20.89 -2.78
CA THR A 60 -7.70 -21.06 -3.26
C THR A 60 -8.54 -19.83 -2.94
N ALA A 61 -9.60 -19.60 -3.72
CA ALA A 61 -10.55 -18.51 -3.46
C ALA A 61 -11.22 -18.64 -2.09
N GLY A 62 -11.49 -19.87 -1.62
CA GLY A 62 -12.05 -20.11 -0.28
C GLY A 62 -11.08 -19.66 0.82
N ALA A 63 -9.82 -20.11 0.76
CA ALA A 63 -8.80 -19.73 1.73
C ALA A 63 -8.49 -18.22 1.75
N ALA A 64 -8.67 -17.53 0.61
CA ALA A 64 -8.57 -16.08 0.53
C ALA A 64 -9.80 -15.37 1.11
N ALA A 65 -11.00 -15.91 0.89
CA ALA A 65 -12.24 -15.36 1.45
C ALA A 65 -12.29 -15.46 2.99
N ASP A 66 -11.68 -16.50 3.56
CA ASP A 66 -11.58 -16.67 5.02
C ASP A 66 -10.57 -15.70 5.67
N ARG A 67 -9.72 -15.04 4.87
CA ARG A 67 -8.66 -14.11 5.31
C ARG A 67 -8.71 -12.81 4.52
N PRO A 68 -9.76 -11.99 4.68
CA PRO A 68 -9.89 -10.75 3.93
C PRO A 68 -8.83 -9.74 4.35
N VAL A 69 -8.23 -9.07 3.36
CA VAL A 69 -7.39 -7.90 3.61
C VAL A 69 -8.28 -6.82 4.26
N PRO A 70 -7.87 -6.22 5.40
CA PRO A 70 -8.62 -5.15 6.02
C PRO A 70 -8.80 -3.96 5.08
N ASP A 71 -9.91 -3.24 5.26
CA ASP A 71 -10.09 -1.97 4.56
C ASP A 71 -9.19 -0.89 5.20
N PHE A 72 -8.12 -0.54 4.50
CA PHE A 72 -7.19 0.51 4.90
C PHE A 72 -7.60 1.90 4.40
N THR A 73 -8.74 2.03 3.71
CA THR A 73 -9.26 3.36 3.36
C THR A 73 -9.60 4.16 4.63
N GLY A 74 -9.11 5.40 4.70
CA GLY A 74 -9.44 6.33 5.79
C GLY A 74 -8.81 6.06 7.16
N SER A 75 -7.89 5.09 7.32
CA SER A 75 -7.12 5.03 8.57
C SER A 75 -6.05 6.15 8.58
N PRO A 76 -5.94 6.90 9.69
CA PRO A 76 -5.06 8.06 9.82
C PRO A 76 -3.58 7.70 9.85
#